data_AF-A0A6G9YZY5-F1
#
_entry.id   AF-A0A6G9YZY5-F1
#
_cell.length_a   1.000
_cell.length_b   1.000
_cell.length_c   1.000
_cell.angle_alpha   90.00
_cell.angle_beta   90.00
_cell.angle_gamma   90.00
#
_symmetry.space_group_name_H-M   'P 1'
#
loop_
_entity.id
_entity.type
_entity.pdbx_description
1 polymer ?
#
loop_
_entity_poly.entity_id
_entity_poly.type
_entity_poly.pdbx_seq_one_letter_code
_entity_poly.pdbx_strand_id
1 'polypeptide(L)'
;MPSRTNSRQRFIDAAADLFHTQGYHATGLNQLVSAGGAPKGSFYFHFPGGKEQLAAEAVARSGEQLRDLLAAALDARDLDAVIDALARDLTESDFRRGCPIATVALDTAGDSEPIRQACVDGFGSWEAAITDFLAARGLEPVRARALSTVVLAMIEGALLLAKTRRSAAPLRAVADHLRTTLDKELS
;
A
#
# COMPACT_ATOMS: atom_id res chain seq x y z
N MET A 1 21.72 1.11 25.04
CA MET A 1 21.96 1.14 23.58
C MET A 1 20.71 0.61 22.89
N PRO A 2 20.12 1.29 21.89
CA PRO A 2 19.03 0.69 21.13
C PRO A 2 19.56 -0.58 20.43
N SER A 3 18.80 -1.68 20.49
CA SER A 3 19.20 -2.95 19.86
C SER A 3 19.29 -2.81 18.34
N ARG A 4 20.16 -3.60 17.69
CA ARG A 4 20.45 -3.54 16.24
C ARG A 4 19.20 -3.65 15.37
N THR A 5 18.25 -4.50 15.78
CA THR A 5 16.95 -4.71 15.12
C THR A 5 16.12 -3.43 15.10
N ASN A 6 16.23 -2.59 16.15
CA ASN A 6 15.50 -1.34 16.25
C ASN A 6 15.96 -0.34 15.17
N SER A 7 17.27 -0.24 14.87
CA SER A 7 17.77 0.72 13.87
C SER A 7 17.37 0.37 12.44
N ARG A 8 17.42 -0.91 12.07
CA ARG A 8 16.96 -1.36 10.74
C ARG A 8 15.48 -1.09 10.54
N GLN A 9 14.65 -1.43 11.53
CA GLN A 9 13.20 -1.22 11.45
C GLN A 9 12.86 0.27 11.38
N ARG A 10 13.51 1.12 12.19
CA ARG A 10 13.32 2.57 12.12
C ARG A 10 13.62 3.14 10.73
N PHE A 11 14.62 2.62 10.02
CA PHE A 11 14.87 3.04 8.64
C PHE A 11 13.75 2.64 7.70
N ILE A 12 13.23 1.41 7.80
CA ILE A 12 12.12 0.92 6.98
C ILE A 12 10.86 1.74 7.23
N ASP A 13 10.49 1.94 8.51
CA ASP A 13 9.29 2.69 8.87
C ASP A 13 9.39 4.15 8.41
N ALA A 14 10.54 4.80 8.64
CA ALA A 14 10.79 6.16 8.17
C ALA A 14 10.75 6.26 6.64
N ALA A 15 11.30 5.27 5.94
CA ALA A 15 11.28 5.23 4.48
C ALA A 15 9.87 5.03 3.93
N ALA A 16 9.10 4.11 4.51
CA ALA A 16 7.71 3.89 4.15
C ALA A 16 6.89 5.18 4.25
N ASP A 17 7.04 5.91 5.36
CA ASP A 17 6.37 7.18 5.60
C ASP A 17 6.76 8.27 4.58
N LEU A 18 8.06 8.42 4.34
CA LEU A 18 8.61 9.43 3.42
C LEU A 18 8.23 9.14 1.97
N PHE A 19 8.37 7.88 1.52
CA PHE A 19 8.03 7.47 0.16
C PHE A 19 6.53 7.56 -0.12
N HIS A 20 5.69 7.18 0.85
CA HIS A 20 4.23 7.31 0.74
C HIS A 20 3.78 8.77 0.61
N THR A 21 4.51 9.70 1.23
CA THR A 21 4.19 11.12 1.23
C THR A 21 4.75 11.86 0.01
N GLN A 22 5.99 11.54 -0.41
CA GLN A 22 6.75 12.34 -1.39
C GLN A 22 7.06 11.60 -2.70
N GLY A 23 6.94 10.27 -2.72
CA GLY A 23 7.45 9.45 -3.82
C GLY A 23 8.92 9.07 -3.67
N TYR A 24 9.39 8.16 -4.52
CA TYR A 24 10.75 7.63 -4.45
C TYR A 24 11.77 8.70 -4.84
N HIS A 25 11.59 9.36 -5.99
CA HIS A 25 12.61 10.26 -6.52
C HIS A 25 12.78 11.53 -5.69
N ALA A 26 11.69 12.07 -5.13
CA ALA A 26 11.73 13.25 -4.28
C ALA A 26 12.36 13.00 -2.89
N THR A 27 12.42 11.74 -2.44
CA THR A 27 12.95 11.39 -1.12
C THR A 27 14.47 11.20 -1.17
N GLY A 28 15.23 12.10 -0.53
CA GLY A 28 16.70 12.06 -0.55
C GLY A 28 17.32 11.06 0.44
N LEU A 29 18.51 10.54 0.14
CA LEU A 29 19.22 9.64 1.07
C LEU A 29 19.49 10.29 2.43
N ASN A 30 19.89 11.56 2.46
CA ASN A 30 20.16 12.26 3.72
C ASN A 30 18.89 12.43 4.56
N GLN A 31 17.73 12.60 3.92
CA GLN A 31 16.44 12.67 4.58
C GLN A 31 16.10 11.32 5.24
N LEU A 32 16.31 10.21 4.53
CA LEU A 32 16.13 8.85 5.06
C LEU A 32 17.07 8.57 6.26
N VAL A 33 18.35 8.95 6.13
CA VAL A 33 19.34 8.79 7.21
C VAL A 33 18.93 9.59 8.45
N SER A 34 18.53 10.84 8.25
CA SER A 34 18.07 11.71 9.33
C SER A 34 16.81 11.17 10.00
N ALA A 35 15.83 10.72 9.22
CA ALA A 35 14.55 10.22 9.74
C ALA A 35 14.69 8.89 10.49
N GLY A 36 15.58 7.99 10.05
CA GLY A 36 15.86 6.74 10.77
C GLY A 36 16.64 6.92 12.09
N GLY A 37 17.16 8.12 12.35
CA GLY A 37 17.80 8.48 13.62
C GLY A 37 19.10 7.73 13.89
N ALA A 38 19.84 7.32 12.85
CA ALA A 38 21.13 6.63 12.99
C ALA A 38 22.16 7.14 11.98
N PRO A 39 23.47 7.00 12.26
CA PRO A 39 24.52 7.49 11.37
C PRO A 39 24.46 6.85 9.97
N LYS A 40 24.95 7.59 8.96
CA LYS A 40 25.05 7.13 7.57
C LYS A 40 25.82 5.80 7.43
N GLY A 41 26.80 5.54 8.29
CA GLY A 41 27.50 4.25 8.33
C GLY A 41 26.57 3.07 8.69
N SER A 42 25.65 3.27 9.64
CA SER A 42 24.65 2.26 10.00
C SER A 42 23.64 2.01 8.87
N PHE A 43 23.31 3.04 8.09
CA PHE A 43 22.46 2.89 6.92
C PHE A 43 23.07 1.90 5.91
N TYR A 44 24.30 2.12 5.45
CA TYR A 44 24.92 1.23 4.45
C TYR A 44 25.24 -0.15 5.01
N PHE A 45 25.44 -0.25 6.32
CA PHE A 45 25.56 -1.55 6.98
C PHE A 45 24.26 -2.37 6.89
N HIS A 46 23.10 -1.74 7.08
CA HIS A 46 21.80 -2.42 7.01
C HIS A 46 21.28 -2.58 5.58
N PHE A 47 21.58 -1.63 4.71
CA PHE A 47 21.13 -1.56 3.32
C PHE A 47 22.34 -1.38 2.39
N PRO A 48 23.15 -2.43 2.17
CA PRO A 48 24.28 -2.37 1.24
C PRO A 48 23.85 -2.08 -0.20
N GLY A 49 22.62 -2.46 -0.59
CA GLY A 49 21.97 -2.05 -1.85
C GLY A 49 21.44 -0.62 -1.85
N GLY A 50 21.70 0.15 -0.79
CA GLY A 50 21.38 1.56 -0.70
C GLY A 50 19.90 1.88 -0.65
N LYS A 51 19.54 3.04 -1.22
CA LYS A 51 18.17 3.58 -1.21
C LYS A 51 17.18 2.67 -1.93
N GLU A 52 17.60 2.02 -3.01
CA GLU A 52 16.75 1.12 -3.79
C GLU A 52 16.34 -0.10 -2.97
N GLN A 53 17.29 -0.73 -2.28
CA GLN A 53 16.99 -1.83 -1.35
C GLN A 53 16.01 -1.38 -0.26
N LEU A 54 16.29 -0.24 0.39
CA LEU A 54 15.40 0.29 1.42
C LEU A 54 13.99 0.58 0.88
N ALA A 55 13.88 1.08 -0.35
CA ALA A 55 12.58 1.34 -0.98
C ALA A 55 11.80 0.06 -1.26
N ALA A 56 12.43 -0.98 -1.80
CA ALA A 56 11.78 -2.27 -2.00
C ALA A 56 11.28 -2.86 -0.68
N GLU A 57 12.08 -2.78 0.38
CA GLU A 57 11.70 -3.27 1.71
C GLU A 57 10.60 -2.41 2.36
N ALA A 58 10.63 -1.09 2.17
CA ALA A 58 9.58 -0.18 2.64
C ALA A 58 8.24 -0.41 1.93
N VAL A 59 8.26 -0.62 0.60
CA VAL A 59 7.08 -0.98 -0.19
C VAL A 59 6.52 -2.31 0.30
N ALA A 60 7.37 -3.33 0.50
CA ALA A 60 6.94 -4.62 1.02
C ALA A 60 6.27 -4.48 2.40
N ARG A 61 6.85 -3.67 3.29
CA ARG A 61 6.28 -3.40 4.62
C ARG A 61 4.92 -2.71 4.53
N SER A 62 4.79 -1.66 3.74
CA SER A 62 3.51 -0.97 3.55
C SER A 62 2.47 -1.88 2.90
N GLY A 63 2.90 -2.72 1.96
CA GLY A 63 2.08 -3.75 1.33
C GLY A 63 1.50 -4.73 2.34
N GLU A 64 2.35 -5.24 3.23
CA GLU A 64 1.94 -6.13 4.32
C GLU A 64 0.94 -5.46 5.27
N GLN A 65 1.19 -4.22 5.70
CA GLN A 65 0.30 -3.50 6.61
C GLN A 65 -1.12 -3.33 6.02
N LEU A 66 -1.21 -2.94 4.75
CA LEU A 66 -2.52 -2.78 4.12
C LEU A 66 -3.19 -4.12 3.84
N ARG A 67 -2.42 -5.16 3.50
CA ARG A 67 -2.93 -6.53 3.36
C ARG A 67 -3.56 -7.02 4.66
N ASP A 68 -2.90 -6.80 5.79
CA ASP A 68 -3.39 -7.24 7.11
C ASP A 68 -4.68 -6.49 7.49
N LEU A 69 -4.77 -5.18 7.19
CA LEU A 69 -6.00 -4.41 7.34
C LEU A 69 -7.13 -4.94 6.46
N LEU A 70 -6.83 -5.22 5.19
CA LEU A 70 -7.77 -5.78 4.22
C LEU A 70 -8.28 -7.15 4.68
N ALA A 71 -7.40 -8.05 5.11
CA ALA A 71 -7.77 -9.37 5.62
C ALA A 71 -8.69 -9.27 6.83
N ALA A 72 -8.37 -8.42 7.81
CA ALA A 72 -9.20 -8.21 8.99
C ALA A 72 -10.60 -7.68 8.63
N ALA A 73 -10.70 -6.76 7.67
CA ALA A 73 -11.96 -6.22 7.19
C ALA A 73 -12.79 -7.25 6.40
N LEU A 74 -12.15 -8.06 5.57
CA LEU A 74 -12.80 -9.17 4.86
C LEU A 74 -13.37 -10.21 5.84
N ASP A 75 -12.60 -10.57 6.87
CA ASP A 75 -13.06 -11.48 7.93
C ASP A 75 -14.26 -10.92 8.69
N ALA A 76 -14.21 -9.63 9.03
CA ALA A 76 -15.31 -8.91 9.69
C ALA A 76 -16.51 -8.64 8.77
N ARG A 77 -16.37 -8.85 7.44
CA ARG A 77 -17.34 -8.47 6.40
C ARG A 77 -17.66 -6.97 6.40
N ASP A 78 -16.65 -6.16 6.69
CA ASP A 78 -16.76 -4.71 6.83
C ASP A 78 -15.85 -4.03 5.80
N LEU A 79 -16.34 -3.91 4.57
CA LEU A 79 -15.61 -3.20 3.52
C LEU A 79 -15.47 -1.71 3.85
N ASP A 80 -16.42 -1.15 4.60
CA ASP A 80 -16.41 0.26 4.99
C ASP A 80 -15.21 0.53 5.92
N ALA A 81 -14.77 -0.44 6.74
CA ALA A 81 -13.57 -0.30 7.56
C ALA A 81 -12.28 -0.03 6.74
N VAL A 82 -12.08 -0.72 5.60
CA VAL A 82 -10.92 -0.46 4.73
C VAL A 82 -11.03 0.93 4.11
N ILE A 83 -12.22 1.25 3.59
CA ILE A 83 -12.48 2.53 2.92
C ILE A 83 -12.31 3.70 3.90
N ASP A 84 -12.80 3.58 5.12
CA ASP A 84 -12.67 4.58 6.17
C ASP A 84 -11.23 4.75 6.63
N ALA A 85 -10.45 3.67 6.73
CA ALA A 85 -9.03 3.75 7.04
C ALA A 85 -8.25 4.49 5.93
N LEU A 86 -8.53 4.16 4.66
CA LEU A 86 -7.94 4.85 3.51
C LEU A 86 -8.35 6.33 3.45
N ALA A 87 -9.62 6.63 3.68
CA ALA A 87 -10.13 7.99 3.73
C ALA A 87 -9.49 8.79 4.88
N ARG A 88 -9.33 8.16 6.06
CA ARG A 88 -8.68 8.76 7.22
C ARG A 88 -7.23 9.12 6.92
N ASP A 89 -6.43 8.19 6.39
CA ASP A 89 -5.03 8.44 6.03
C ASP A 89 -4.89 9.59 5.00
N LEU A 90 -5.78 9.63 4.00
CA LEU A 90 -5.87 10.76 3.08
C LEU A 90 -6.12 12.08 3.83
N THR A 91 -7.12 12.14 4.71
CA THR A 91 -7.46 13.40 5.41
C THR A 91 -6.41 13.84 6.44
N GLU A 92 -5.89 12.91 7.24
CA GLU A 92 -4.89 13.21 8.28
C GLU A 92 -3.55 13.62 7.68
N SER A 93 -3.23 13.13 6.48
CA SER A 93 -2.04 13.55 5.73
C SER A 93 -2.21 14.85 4.96
N ASP A 94 -3.34 15.54 5.07
CA ASP A 94 -3.73 16.69 4.23
C ASP A 94 -3.68 16.37 2.72
N PHE A 95 -4.13 15.16 2.37
CA PHE A 95 -4.15 14.61 1.01
C PHE A 95 -2.76 14.53 0.36
N ARG A 96 -1.70 14.45 1.17
CA ARG A 96 -0.34 14.21 0.65
C ARG A 96 -0.11 12.73 0.38
N ARG A 97 -0.74 11.85 1.15
CA ARG A 97 -0.68 10.39 0.95
C ARG A 97 -1.76 9.89 0.00
N GLY A 98 -1.57 8.68 -0.50
CA GLY A 98 -2.49 7.96 -1.39
C GLY A 98 -2.35 6.46 -1.15
N CYS A 99 -2.29 5.64 -2.19
CA CYS A 99 -1.81 4.27 -2.01
C CYS A 99 -0.29 4.27 -1.76
N PRO A 100 0.22 3.58 -0.71
CA PRO A 100 1.64 3.52 -0.43
C PRO A 100 2.44 2.79 -1.51
N ILE A 101 1.84 1.80 -2.17
CA ILE A 101 2.48 1.08 -3.29
C ILE A 101 2.38 1.90 -4.58
N ALA A 102 1.18 2.37 -4.96
CA ALA A 102 0.97 3.06 -6.24
C ALA A 102 1.81 4.33 -6.35
N THR A 103 1.99 5.07 -5.24
CA THR A 103 2.83 6.27 -5.20
C THR A 103 4.27 5.97 -5.60
N VAL A 104 4.82 4.83 -5.16
CA VAL A 104 6.18 4.41 -5.53
C VAL A 104 6.20 3.75 -6.92
N ALA A 105 5.21 2.91 -7.22
CA ALA A 105 5.13 2.20 -8.50
C ALA A 105 5.06 3.16 -9.70
N LEU A 106 4.25 4.23 -9.61
CA LEU A 106 4.13 5.23 -10.67
C LEU A 106 5.43 6.03 -10.87
N ASP A 107 6.23 6.16 -9.82
CA ASP A 107 7.53 6.82 -9.87
C ASP A 107 8.62 5.93 -10.48
N THR A 108 8.62 4.61 -10.18
CA THR A 108 9.81 3.76 -10.38
C THR A 108 9.61 2.56 -11.31
N ALA A 109 8.39 2.28 -11.78
CA ALA A 109 8.10 1.04 -12.51
C ALA A 109 8.96 0.83 -13.77
N GLY A 110 9.47 1.90 -14.39
CA GLY A 110 10.36 1.84 -15.55
C GLY A 110 11.86 1.78 -15.22
N ASP A 111 12.24 2.08 -13.98
CA ASP A 111 13.61 2.46 -13.64
C ASP A 111 14.29 1.51 -12.65
N SER A 112 13.51 0.77 -11.85
CA SER A 112 14.03 -0.10 -10.79
C SER A 112 13.28 -1.43 -10.71
N GLU A 113 13.94 -2.50 -11.11
CA GLU A 113 13.38 -3.85 -11.07
C GLU A 113 13.08 -4.36 -9.65
N PRO A 114 13.96 -4.15 -8.63
CA PRO A 114 13.65 -4.56 -7.26
C PRO A 114 12.42 -3.87 -6.67
N ILE A 115 12.27 -2.57 -6.91
CA ILE A 115 11.11 -1.81 -6.43
C ILE A 115 9.86 -2.22 -7.20
N ARG A 116 9.95 -2.36 -8.52
CA ARG A 116 8.84 -2.84 -9.36
C ARG A 116 8.33 -4.20 -8.87
N GLN A 117 9.23 -5.13 -8.56
CA GLN A 117 8.85 -6.45 -8.06
C GLN A 117 8.19 -6.37 -6.68
N ALA A 118 8.71 -5.56 -5.75
CA ALA A 118 8.05 -5.34 -4.46
C ALA A 118 6.64 -4.78 -4.60
N CYS A 119 6.40 -3.89 -5.57
CA CYS A 119 5.07 -3.38 -5.88
C CYS A 119 4.14 -4.47 -6.44
N VAL A 120 4.65 -5.31 -7.37
CA VAL A 120 3.91 -6.44 -7.92
C VAL A 120 3.50 -7.42 -6.82
N ASP A 121 4.44 -7.77 -5.94
CA ASP A 121 4.20 -8.71 -4.84
C ASP A 121 3.18 -8.14 -3.85
N GLY A 122 3.27 -6.84 -3.53
CA GLY A 122 2.33 -6.18 -2.64
C GLY A 122 0.91 -6.15 -3.20
N PHE A 123 0.71 -5.67 -4.44
CA PHE A 123 -0.61 -5.68 -5.09
C PHE A 123 -1.15 -7.11 -5.27
N GLY A 124 -0.30 -8.04 -5.70
CA GLY A 124 -0.67 -9.45 -5.85
C GLY A 124 -1.12 -10.08 -4.53
N SER A 125 -0.53 -9.68 -3.41
CA SER A 125 -0.98 -10.15 -2.08
C SER A 125 -2.37 -9.65 -1.70
N TRP A 126 -2.75 -8.43 -2.11
CA TRP A 126 -4.08 -7.88 -1.87
C TRP A 126 -5.12 -8.54 -2.77
N GLU A 127 -4.79 -8.72 -4.06
CA GLU A 127 -5.65 -9.45 -5.00
C GLU A 127 -5.89 -10.88 -4.53
N ALA A 128 -4.85 -11.57 -4.05
CA ALA A 128 -4.97 -12.92 -3.52
C ALA A 128 -5.93 -12.98 -2.32
N ALA A 129 -5.80 -12.06 -1.35
CA ALA A 129 -6.69 -12.00 -0.20
C ALA A 129 -8.17 -11.80 -0.61
N ILE A 130 -8.43 -10.94 -1.60
CA ILE A 130 -9.78 -10.71 -2.13
C ILE A 130 -10.27 -11.95 -2.90
N THR A 131 -9.44 -12.56 -3.74
CA THR A 131 -9.78 -13.77 -4.49
C THR A 131 -10.13 -14.93 -3.55
N ASP A 132 -9.34 -15.15 -2.51
CA ASP A 132 -9.59 -16.21 -1.53
C ASP A 132 -10.91 -15.97 -0.78
N PHE A 133 -11.17 -14.72 -0.39
CA PHE A 133 -12.43 -14.34 0.25
C PHE A 133 -13.66 -14.61 -0.63
N LEU A 134 -13.57 -14.31 -1.94
CA LEU A 134 -14.63 -14.51 -2.92
C LEU A 134 -14.83 -16.00 -3.22
N ALA A 135 -13.74 -16.75 -3.41
CA ALA A 135 -13.78 -18.18 -3.69
C ALA A 135 -14.37 -18.97 -2.50
N ALA A 136 -14.03 -18.59 -1.27
CA ALA A 136 -14.62 -19.17 -0.05
C ALA A 136 -16.15 -18.96 0.05
N ARG A 137 -16.72 -18.07 -0.76
CA ARG A 137 -18.16 -17.79 -0.84
C ARG A 137 -18.82 -18.37 -2.08
N GLY A 138 -18.13 -19.26 -2.79
CA GLY A 138 -18.70 -20.03 -3.90
C GLY A 138 -18.48 -19.41 -5.28
N LEU A 139 -17.76 -18.29 -5.38
CA LEU A 139 -17.40 -17.73 -6.67
C LEU A 139 -16.32 -18.60 -7.35
N GLU A 140 -16.47 -18.86 -8.64
CA GLU A 140 -15.51 -19.67 -9.39
C GLU A 140 -14.12 -18.99 -9.40
N PRO A 141 -13.01 -19.73 -9.23
CA PRO A 141 -11.67 -19.14 -9.07
C PRO A 141 -11.23 -18.15 -10.16
N VAL A 142 -11.50 -18.43 -11.44
CA VAL A 142 -11.16 -17.50 -12.54
C VAL A 142 -11.97 -16.22 -12.42
N ARG A 143 -13.27 -16.32 -12.10
CA ARG A 143 -14.14 -15.16 -11.87
C ARG A 143 -13.73 -14.37 -10.62
N ALA A 144 -13.38 -15.04 -9.52
CA ALA A 144 -12.89 -14.42 -8.29
C ALA A 144 -11.59 -13.64 -8.50
N ARG A 145 -10.69 -14.16 -9.34
CA ARG A 145 -9.47 -13.44 -9.74
C ARG A 145 -9.75 -12.24 -10.63
N ALA A 146 -10.66 -12.36 -11.60
CA ALA A 146 -11.03 -11.22 -12.44
C ALA A 146 -11.68 -10.11 -11.61
N LEU A 147 -12.57 -10.47 -10.68
CA LEU A 147 -13.25 -9.52 -9.81
C LEU A 147 -12.29 -8.86 -8.80
N SER A 148 -11.30 -9.58 -8.26
CA SER A 148 -10.31 -8.97 -7.36
C SER A 148 -9.49 -7.87 -8.04
N THR A 149 -9.07 -8.09 -9.29
CA THR A 149 -8.41 -7.04 -10.10
C THR A 149 -9.32 -5.83 -10.33
N VAL A 150 -10.61 -6.05 -10.61
CA VAL A 150 -11.58 -4.96 -10.76
C VAL A 150 -11.73 -4.17 -9.46
N VAL A 151 -11.88 -4.85 -8.32
CA VAL A 151 -11.99 -4.22 -6.99
C VAL A 151 -10.75 -3.36 -6.71
N LEU A 152 -9.56 -3.91 -6.90
CA LEU A 152 -8.31 -3.20 -6.67
C LEU A 152 -8.19 -1.97 -7.57
N ALA A 153 -8.46 -2.12 -8.88
CA ALA A 153 -8.41 -1.01 -9.83
C ALA A 153 -9.38 0.12 -9.48
N MET A 154 -10.59 -0.21 -8.99
CA MET A 154 -11.56 0.78 -8.53
C MET A 154 -11.08 1.54 -7.30
N ILE A 155 -10.51 0.84 -6.31
CA ILE A 155 -9.98 1.46 -5.09
C ILE A 155 -8.79 2.37 -5.43
N GLU A 156 -7.84 1.91 -6.25
CA GLU A 156 -6.68 2.71 -6.66
C GLU A 156 -7.09 3.95 -7.47
N GLY A 157 -8.03 3.80 -8.39
CA GLY A 157 -8.60 4.93 -9.12
C GLY A 157 -9.31 5.93 -8.20
N ALA A 158 -10.03 5.44 -7.19
CA ALA A 158 -10.67 6.29 -6.20
C ALA A 158 -9.66 7.00 -5.30
N LEU A 159 -8.58 6.35 -4.87
CA LEU A 159 -7.49 6.98 -4.12
C LEU A 159 -6.84 8.11 -4.91
N LEU A 160 -6.54 7.88 -6.19
CA LEU A 160 -6.00 8.90 -7.09
C LEU A 160 -6.93 10.11 -7.19
N LEU A 161 -8.22 9.88 -7.45
CA LEU A 161 -9.22 10.94 -7.56
C LEU A 161 -9.44 11.66 -6.22
N ALA A 162 -9.45 10.93 -5.11
CA ALA A 162 -9.66 11.48 -3.78
C ALA A 162 -8.51 12.39 -3.36
N LYS A 163 -7.27 11.96 -3.61
CA LYS A 163 -6.06 12.77 -3.42
C LYS A 163 -6.11 14.04 -4.27
N THR A 164 -6.38 13.91 -5.56
CA THR A 164 -6.42 15.04 -6.51
C THR A 164 -7.52 16.05 -6.18
N ARG A 165 -8.71 15.57 -5.80
CA ARG A 165 -9.87 16.42 -5.47
C ARG A 165 -9.88 16.91 -4.03
N ARG A 166 -8.93 16.44 -3.20
CA ARG A 166 -8.90 16.66 -1.75
C ARG A 166 -10.25 16.32 -1.09
N SER A 167 -10.79 15.17 -1.42
CA SER A 167 -12.09 14.71 -0.92
C SER A 167 -12.15 13.19 -0.86
N ALA A 168 -12.69 12.63 0.23
CA ALA A 168 -12.94 11.20 0.37
C ALA A 168 -14.16 10.71 -0.47
N ALA A 169 -14.88 11.60 -1.14
CA ALA A 169 -16.09 11.24 -1.90
C ALA A 169 -15.88 10.14 -2.96
N PRO A 170 -14.77 10.11 -3.74
CA PRO A 170 -14.55 9.03 -4.72
C PRO A 170 -14.43 7.65 -4.07
N LEU A 171 -13.81 7.55 -2.90
CA LEU A 171 -13.70 6.30 -2.14
C LEU A 171 -15.07 5.79 -1.70
N ARG A 172 -15.92 6.69 -1.17
CA ARG A 172 -17.29 6.35 -0.77
C ARG A 172 -18.14 5.86 -1.95
N ALA A 173 -18.04 6.55 -3.09
CA ALA A 173 -18.76 6.15 -4.30
C ALA A 173 -18.36 4.75 -4.78
N VAL A 174 -17.06 4.41 -4.72
CA VAL A 174 -16.58 3.06 -5.03
C VAL A 174 -17.07 2.05 -4.00
N ALA A 175 -17.04 2.36 -2.71
CA ALA A 175 -17.55 1.48 -1.66
C ALA A 175 -19.03 1.11 -1.87
N ASP A 176 -19.88 2.10 -2.16
CA ASP A 176 -21.31 1.89 -2.44
C ASP A 176 -21.53 0.99 -3.66
N HIS A 177 -20.75 1.21 -4.72
CA HIS A 177 -20.81 0.37 -5.91
C HIS A 177 -20.34 -1.05 -5.64
N LEU A 178 -19.22 -1.21 -4.94
CA LEU A 178 -18.63 -2.51 -4.63
C LEU A 178 -19.56 -3.34 -3.75
N ARG A 179 -20.24 -2.75 -2.75
CA ARG A 179 -21.26 -3.46 -1.96
C ARG A 179 -22.34 -4.05 -2.87
N THR A 180 -22.91 -3.23 -3.75
CA THR A 180 -23.96 -3.66 -4.68
C THR A 180 -23.48 -4.76 -5.64
N THR A 181 -22.24 -4.68 -6.11
CA THR A 181 -21.67 -5.68 -7.02
C THR A 181 -21.38 -6.99 -6.30
N LEU A 182 -20.77 -6.93 -5.11
CA LEU A 182 -20.49 -8.12 -4.30
C LEU A 182 -21.77 -8.86 -3.89
N ASP A 183 -22.82 -8.14 -3.50
CA ASP A 183 -24.11 -8.75 -3.15
C ASP A 183 -24.72 -9.53 -4.33
N LYS A 184 -24.58 -9.03 -5.56
CA LYS A 184 -25.09 -9.71 -6.77
C LYS A 184 -24.23 -10.89 -7.22
N GLU A 185 -22.92 -10.80 -7.03
CA GLU A 185 -21.98 -11.84 -7.43
C GLU A 185 -22.02 -13.03 -6.46
N LEU A 186 -22.39 -12.78 -5.20
CA LEU A 186 -22.41 -13.76 -4.12
C LEU A 186 -23.82 -14.27 -3.75
N SER A 187 -24.87 -13.79 -4.43
CA SER A 187 -26.26 -14.28 -4.34
C SER A 187 -26.50 -15.49 -5.23
#